data_AF-A0A2K2CNJ1-F1
#
_entry.id   AF-A0A2K2CNJ1-F1
#
_cell.length_a   1.000
_cell.length_b   1.000
_cell.length_c   1.000
_cell.angle_alpha   90.00
_cell.angle_beta   90.00
_cell.angle_gamma   90.00
#
_symmetry.space_group_name_H-M   'P 1'
#
loop_
_entity.id
_entity.type
_entity.pdbx_description
1 polymer ?
#
loop_
_entity_poly.entity_id
_entity_poly.type
_entity_poly.pdbx_seq_one_letter_code
_entity_poly.pdbx_strand_id
1 'polypeptide(L)' 'MHVGGKPLPACGHLFHEGCVEQCLRAHPTCPLCCAVVVRLPKTPAGMQDRMH' A
#
# COMPACT_ATOMS: atom_id res chain seq x y z
N MET A 1 7.54 -20.70 -7.85
CA MET A 1 6.36 -19.84 -7.68
C MET A 1 6.74 -18.69 -6.76
N HIS A 2 7.23 -17.58 -7.30
CA HIS A 2 7.33 -16.32 -6.56
C HIS A 2 6.44 -15.32 -7.27
N VAL A 3 5.14 -15.39 -6.97
CA VAL A 3 4.19 -14.39 -7.43
C VAL A 3 4.50 -13.12 -6.64
N GLY A 4 4.77 -12.03 -7.35
CA GLY A 4 5.08 -10.74 -6.74
C GLY A 4 3.94 -10.33 -5.81
N GLY A 5 4.24 -10.19 -4.52
CA GLY A 5 3.32 -9.63 -3.54
C GLY A 5 3.52 -8.13 -3.42
N LYS A 6 2.45 -7.37 -3.23
CA LYS A 6 2.53 -5.95 -2.86
C LYS A 6 2.62 -5.86 -1.33
N PRO A 7 3.65 -5.21 -0.78
CA PRO A 7 3.74 -5.01 0.66
C PRO A 7 2.75 -3.94 1.12
N LEU A 8 2.12 -4.17 2.28
CA LEU A 8 1.27 -3.16 2.91
C LEU A 8 2.13 -1.97 3.36
N PRO A 9 1.75 -0.71 3.03
CA PRO A 9 2.55 0.45 3.43
C PRO A 9 2.58 0.69 4.94
N ALA A 10 1.61 0.16 5.70
CA ALA A 10 1.54 0.33 7.14
C ALA A 10 2.38 -0.68 7.94
N CYS A 11 2.70 -1.85 7.37
CA CYS A 11 3.33 -2.95 8.12
C CYS A 11 4.32 -3.81 7.32
N GLY A 12 4.50 -3.57 6.02
CA GLY A 12 5.45 -4.31 5.17
C GLY A 12 5.03 -5.73 4.77
N HIS A 13 3.96 -6.28 5.35
CA HIS A 13 3.46 -7.62 5.01
C HIS A 13 3.08 -7.73 3.53
N LEU A 14 3.56 -8.79 2.89
CA LEU A 14 3.37 -9.07 1.47
C LEU A 14 2.08 -9.84 1.24
N PHE A 15 1.25 -9.33 0.35
CA PHE A 15 0.02 -9.99 -0.09
C PHE A 15 -0.04 -10.02 -1.60
N HIS A 16 -0.76 -10.99 -2.16
CA HIS A 16 -1.06 -10.97 -3.59
C HIS A 16 -1.85 -9.70 -3.94
N GLU A 17 -1.52 -9.14 -5.10
CA GLU A 17 -2.10 -7.90 -5.61
C GLU A 17 -3.63 -7.89 -5.67
N GLY A 18 -4.28 -9.02 -5.95
CA GLY A 18 -5.75 -9.14 -5.90
C GLY A 18 -6.32 -9.31 -4.49
N CYS A 19 -5.67 -10.14 -3.65
CA CYS A 19 -6.15 -10.40 -2.29
C CYS A 19 -6.07 -9.15 -1.41
N VAL A 20 -5.00 -8.36 -1.57
CA VAL A 20 -4.78 -7.16 -0.75
C VAL A 20 -5.84 -6.09 -1.01
N GLU A 21 -6.19 -5.87 -2.29
CA GLU A 21 -7.21 -4.89 -2.68
C GLU A 21 -8.60 -5.28 -2.14
N GLN A 22 -8.93 -6.59 -2.16
CA GLN A 22 -10.18 -7.11 -1.61
C GLN A 22 -10.23 -6.93 -0.08
N CYS A 23 -9.14 -7.25 0.63
CA CYS A 23 -9.04 -7.05 2.07
C CYS A 23 -9.22 -5.57 2.42
N LEU A 24 -8.46 -4.66 1.80
CA LEU A 24 -8.58 -3.21 2.08
C LEU A 24 -9.98 -2.66 1.78
N ARG A 25 -10.69 -3.22 0.79
CA ARG A 25 -12.06 -2.82 0.45
C ARG A 25 -13.06 -3.22 1.54
N ALA A 26 -12.89 -4.39 2.16
CA ALA A 26 -13.76 -4.84 3.24
C ALA A 26 -13.36 -4.23 4.60
N HIS A 27 -12.06 -4.28 4.92
CA HIS A 27 -11.47 -3.77 6.14
C HIS A 27 -10.11 -3.12 5.85
N PRO A 28 -9.93 -1.81 6.08
CA PRO A 28 -8.65 -1.13 5.86
C PRO A 28 -7.63 -1.44 6.98
N THR A 29 -7.47 -2.72 7.32
CA THR A 29 -6.54 -3.22 8.33
C THR A 29 -5.79 -4.44 7.81
N CYS A 30 -4.55 -4.60 8.26
CA CYS A 30 -3.79 -5.81 7.98
C CYS A 30 -4.38 -6.99 8.76
N PRO A 31 -4.74 -8.12 8.12
CA PRO A 31 -5.29 -9.28 8.83
C PRO A 31 -4.27 -10.03 9.70
N LEU A 32 -2.96 -9.79 9.53
CA LEU A 32 -1.92 -10.44 10.35
C LEU A 32 -1.56 -9.66 11.62
N CYS A 33 -1.49 -8.34 11.53
CA CYS A 33 -1.00 -7.50 12.63
C CYS A 33 -1.97 -6.41 13.07
N CYS A 34 -3.18 -6.36 12.50
CA CYS A 34 -4.21 -5.37 12.79
C CYS A 34 -3.82 -3.91 12.50
N ALA A 35 -2.70 -3.67 11.80
CA ALA A 35 -2.26 -2.32 11.44
C ALA A 35 -3.23 -1.66 10.45
N VAL A 36 -3.70 -0.45 10.75
CA VAL A 36 -4.63 0.28 9.88
C VAL A 36 -3.88 0.84 8.67
N VAL A 37 -4.37 0.52 7.46
CA VAL A 37 -3.88 1.07 6.19
C VAL A 37 -4.70 2.30 5.81
N VAL A 38 -4.60 3.37 6.62
CA VAL A 38 -5.08 4.68 6.17
C VAL A 38 -4.12 5.18 5.10
N ARG A 39 -4.59 5.22 3.86
CA ARG A 39 -3.89 5.94 2.78
C ARG A 39 -3.97 7.43 3.11
N LEU A 40 -3.00 7.96 3.84
CA LEU A 40 -2.75 9.39 3.74
C LEU A 40 -2.47 9.66 2.25
N PRO A 41 -3.15 10.60 1.59
CA PRO A 41 -2.80 10.97 0.24
C PRO A 41 -1.33 11.39 0.27
N LYS A 42 -0.45 10.63 -0.39
CA LYS A 42 0.86 11.17 -0.74
C LYS A 42 0.52 12.32 -1.69
N THR A 43 0.57 13.55 -1.19
CA THR A 43 0.67 14.72 -2.05
C THR A 43 1.78 14.39 -3.05
N PRO A 44 1.55 14.46 -4.36
CA PRO A 44 2.67 14.39 -5.29
C PRO A 44 3.56 15.56 -4.91
N ALA A 45 4.76 15.28 -4.40
CA ALA A 45 5.80 16.28 -4.24
C ALA A 45 6.05 16.84 -5.64
N GLY A 46 5.36 17.93 -5.96
CA GLY A 46 5.65 18.76 -7.10
C GLY A 46 6.97 19.45 -6.82
N MET A 47 8.04 18.92 -7.38
CA MET A 47 9.27 19.66 -7.63
C MET A 47 10.03 18.96 -8.75
N GLN A 48 9.62 19.23 -9.98
CA GLN A 48 10.55 19.18 -11.09
C GLN A 48 10.96 20.63 -11.38
N ASP A 49 12.07 20.98 -10.74
CA ASP A 49 12.94 22.08 -11.11
C ASP A 49 13.24 22.00 -12.62
N ARG A 50 12.69 22.96 -13.38
CA ARG A 50 13.05 23.18 -14.77
C ARG A 50 14.16 24.22 -14.78
N MET A 51 15.42 23.77 -14.72
CA MET A 51 16.54 24.55 -15.23
C MET A 51 16.51 24.56 -16.76
N HIS A 52 16.47 25.75 -17.38
CA HIS A 52 17.27 26.20 -18.54
C HIS A 52 17.23 27.73 -18.54
#